data_AF-A0A0P0NMD5-F1
#
_entry.id   AF-A0A0P0NMD5-F1
#
_cell.length_a   1.000
_cell.length_b   1.000
_cell.length_c   1.000
_cell.angle_alpha   90.00
_cell.angle_beta   90.00
_cell.angle_gamma   90.00
#
_symmetry.space_group_name_H-M   'P 1'
#
loop_
_entity.id
_entity.type
_entity.pdbx_description
1 polymer ?
#
loop_
_entity_poly.entity_id
_entity_poly.type
_entity_poly.pdbx_seq_one_letter_code
_entity_poly.pdbx_strand_id
1 'polypeptide(L)'
;MLENLNELVKQSAQDAIVNNSDVPNEQNEAAIQAASGSIFDSLKQQLSSGNIGNLVDAFKGGDVTNSSVVKDASSGFIDKLSGMGINLDSAKAIAASIIPGVMDKLVSKTNDPNDSSFNLQDMLSKISGPDGKFQLSDLTNLFSSSSEPGKEGESGIVDKLKGLFS
;
A
#
# COMPACT_ATOMS: atom_id res chain seq x y z
N MET A 1 8.76 -7.25 6.88
CA MET A 1 7.93 -6.15 6.35
C MET A 1 6.70 -6.00 7.21
N LEU A 2 5.84 -7.02 7.32
CA LEU A 2 4.74 -7.00 8.31
C LEU A 2 5.23 -6.65 9.72
N GLU A 3 6.35 -7.22 10.16
CA GLU A 3 6.98 -6.85 11.45
C GLU A 3 7.31 -5.35 11.55
N ASN A 4 8.06 -4.81 10.58
CA ASN A 4 8.39 -3.37 10.54
C ASN A 4 7.13 -2.49 10.47
N LEU A 5 6.09 -2.95 9.78
CA LEU A 5 4.80 -2.25 9.68
C LEU A 5 4.04 -2.29 11.00
N ASN A 6 4.09 -3.41 11.71
CA ASN A 6 3.55 -3.54 13.05
C ASN A 6 4.21 -2.55 14.00
N GLU A 7 5.54 -2.43 13.97
CA GLU A 7 6.28 -1.42 14.74
C GLU A 7 5.86 0.02 14.38
N LEU A 8 5.63 0.34 13.09
CA LEU A 8 5.09 1.63 12.69
C LEU A 8 3.69 1.90 13.24
N VAL A 9 2.81 0.89 13.22
CA VAL A 9 1.45 0.99 13.78
C VAL A 9 1.54 1.19 15.29
N LYS A 10 2.36 0.40 15.98
CA LYS A 10 2.53 0.45 17.44
C LYS A 10 2.93 1.85 17.90
N GLN A 11 3.81 2.52 17.17
CA GLN A 11 4.19 3.92 17.42
C GLN A 11 3.03 4.91 17.29
N SER A 12 2.01 4.60 16.48
CA SER A 12 0.83 5.44 16.24
C SER A 12 -0.40 4.97 17.03
N ALA A 13 -0.31 3.82 17.71
CA ALA A 13 -1.44 3.16 18.38
C ALA A 13 -1.59 3.52 19.86
N GLN A 14 -0.62 4.22 20.46
CA GLN A 14 -0.61 4.50 21.90
C GLN A 14 -1.90 5.19 22.36
N ASP A 15 -2.31 6.27 21.69
CA ASP A 15 -3.51 7.00 22.11
C ASP A 15 -4.79 6.40 21.56
N ALA A 16 -4.76 5.93 20.31
CA ALA A 16 -5.95 5.42 19.63
C ALA A 16 -6.36 4.00 20.03
N ILE A 17 -5.42 3.18 20.53
CA ILE A 17 -5.66 1.78 20.94
C ILE A 17 -5.35 1.60 22.42
N VAL A 18 -4.12 1.89 22.86
CA VAL A 18 -3.67 1.50 24.21
C VAL A 18 -4.33 2.32 25.32
N ASN A 19 -4.47 3.62 25.11
CA ASN A 19 -5.10 4.54 26.06
C ASN A 19 -6.61 4.72 25.80
N ASN A 20 -7.20 3.93 24.90
CA ASN A 20 -8.59 4.08 24.48
C ASN A 20 -9.52 3.13 25.26
N SER A 21 -10.46 3.70 26.02
CA SER A 21 -11.41 2.92 26.82
C SER A 21 -12.37 2.06 26.00
N ASP A 22 -12.54 2.36 24.71
CA ASP A 22 -13.40 1.59 23.80
C ASP A 22 -12.72 0.32 23.29
N VAL A 23 -11.41 0.17 23.53
CA VAL A 23 -10.63 -1.00 23.17
C VAL A 23 -10.30 -1.79 24.44
N PRO A 24 -10.77 -3.04 24.58
CA PRO A 24 -10.35 -3.89 25.68
C PRO A 24 -8.83 -4.08 25.66
N ASN A 25 -8.18 -3.98 26.81
CA ASN A 25 -6.73 -4.07 26.91
C ASN A 25 -6.17 -5.38 26.32
N GLU A 26 -6.92 -6.47 26.44
CA GLU A 26 -6.58 -7.78 25.88
C GLU A 26 -6.56 -7.78 24.34
N GLN A 27 -7.26 -6.84 23.72
CA GLN A 27 -7.32 -6.67 22.26
C GLN A 27 -6.28 -5.68 21.74
N ASN A 28 -5.50 -5.01 22.59
CA ASN A 28 -4.56 -3.97 22.14
C ASN A 28 -3.56 -4.51 21.10
N GLU A 29 -2.92 -5.64 21.38
CA GLU A 29 -1.99 -6.27 20.43
C GLU A 29 -2.69 -6.76 19.16
N ALA A 30 -3.89 -7.34 19.29
CA ALA A 30 -4.68 -7.81 18.17
C ALA A 30 -5.12 -6.65 17.25
N ALA A 31 -5.51 -5.52 17.82
CA ALA A 31 -5.90 -4.31 17.10
C ALA A 31 -4.70 -3.69 16.36
N ILE A 32 -3.52 -3.64 17.00
CA ILE A 32 -2.27 -3.20 16.35
C ILE A 32 -1.94 -4.11 15.16
N GLN A 33 -1.99 -5.43 15.36
CA GLN A 33 -1.77 -6.41 14.29
C GLN A 33 -2.81 -6.27 13.17
N ALA A 34 -4.08 -6.05 13.50
CA ALA A 34 -5.14 -5.86 12.52
C ALA A 34 -4.92 -4.63 11.64
N ALA A 35 -4.47 -3.51 12.20
CA ALA A 35 -4.12 -2.32 11.42
C ALA A 35 -2.98 -2.62 10.42
N SER A 36 -1.89 -3.23 10.90
CA SER A 36 -0.75 -3.58 10.04
C SER A 36 -1.16 -4.57 8.94
N GLY A 37 -1.96 -5.57 9.29
CA GLY A 37 -2.50 -6.54 8.35
C GLY A 37 -3.42 -5.89 7.31
N SER A 38 -4.31 -4.98 7.70
CA SER A 38 -5.22 -4.32 6.76
C SER A 38 -4.50 -3.40 5.78
N ILE A 39 -3.43 -2.73 6.20
CA ILE A 39 -2.55 -1.98 5.30
C ILE A 39 -1.89 -2.92 4.30
N PHE A 40 -1.32 -4.02 4.77
CA PHE A 40 -0.69 -5.02 3.90
C PHE A 40 -1.69 -5.63 2.90
N ASP A 41 -2.87 -6.03 3.37
CA ASP A 41 -3.94 -6.60 2.56
C ASP A 41 -4.42 -5.62 1.48
N SER A 42 -4.56 -4.34 1.83
CA SER A 42 -4.93 -3.28 0.88
C SER A 42 -3.87 -3.07 -0.20
N LEU A 43 -2.59 -3.00 0.18
CA LEU A 43 -1.49 -2.89 -0.79
C LEU A 43 -1.48 -4.10 -1.74
N LYS A 44 -1.71 -5.30 -1.21
CA LYS A 44 -1.83 -6.53 -1.98
C LYS A 44 -3.03 -6.51 -2.93
N GLN A 45 -4.18 -6.02 -2.48
CA GLN A 45 -5.37 -5.89 -3.30
C GLN A 45 -5.13 -4.91 -4.46
N GLN A 46 -4.53 -3.75 -4.21
CA GLN A 46 -4.25 -2.77 -5.28
C GLN A 46 -3.25 -3.31 -6.30
N LEU A 47 -2.19 -3.97 -5.85
CA LEU A 47 -1.26 -4.67 -6.73
C LEU A 47 -1.98 -5.72 -7.59
N SER A 48 -2.83 -6.54 -6.98
CA SER A 48 -3.55 -7.64 -7.66
C SER A 48 -4.63 -7.14 -8.61
N SER A 49 -5.17 -5.94 -8.37
CA SER A 49 -6.17 -5.29 -9.24
C SER A 49 -5.57 -4.62 -10.48
N GLY A 50 -4.24 -4.60 -10.61
CA GLY A 50 -3.52 -3.95 -11.71
C GLY A 50 -3.35 -2.44 -11.53
N ASN A 51 -3.66 -1.89 -10.36
CA ASN A 51 -3.67 -0.44 -10.10
C ASN A 51 -2.31 0.11 -9.63
N ILE A 52 -1.24 -0.37 -10.26
CA ILE A 52 0.11 -0.22 -9.72
C ILE A 52 0.71 1.13 -10.04
N GLY A 53 0.38 1.72 -11.19
CA GLY A 53 0.78 3.09 -11.51
C GLY A 53 0.36 4.04 -10.40
N ASN A 54 -0.92 4.00 -10.01
CA ASN A 54 -1.44 4.83 -8.92
C ASN A 54 -0.79 4.51 -7.57
N LEU A 55 -0.47 3.24 -7.30
CA LEU A 55 0.25 2.86 -6.08
C LEU A 55 1.66 3.44 -6.07
N VAL A 56 2.41 3.28 -7.16
CA VAL A 56 3.77 3.81 -7.31
C VAL A 56 3.77 5.33 -7.25
N ASP A 57 2.83 6.00 -7.91
CA ASP A 57 2.70 7.46 -7.87
C ASP A 57 2.38 7.97 -6.46
N ALA A 58 1.47 7.29 -5.75
CA ALA A 58 1.17 7.60 -4.35
C ALA A 58 2.41 7.43 -3.47
N PHE A 59 3.22 6.40 -3.73
CA PHE A 59 4.47 6.17 -3.00
C PHE A 59 5.61 7.10 -3.44
N LYS A 60 5.64 7.69 -4.65
CA LYS A 60 6.74 8.57 -5.11
C LYS A 60 6.54 10.06 -4.78
N GLY A 61 5.46 10.42 -4.07
CA GLY A 61 5.16 11.79 -3.68
C GLY A 61 3.73 12.25 -3.99
N GLY A 62 2.84 11.35 -4.40
CA GLY A 62 1.40 11.63 -4.50
C GLY A 62 0.71 11.74 -3.14
N ASP A 63 -0.54 12.24 -3.16
CA ASP A 63 -1.39 12.31 -1.96
C ASP A 63 -1.84 10.89 -1.54
N VAL A 64 -1.06 10.27 -0.65
CA VAL A 64 -1.36 8.92 -0.15
C VAL A 64 -2.61 8.92 0.72
N THR A 65 -2.90 10.02 1.41
CA THR A 65 -4.02 10.20 2.35
C THR A 65 -5.38 10.00 1.68
N ASN A 66 -5.50 10.39 0.41
CA ASN A 66 -6.73 10.22 -0.38
C ASN A 66 -6.74 8.99 -1.30
N SER A 67 -5.68 8.18 -1.24
CA SER A 67 -5.53 7.00 -2.10
C SER A 67 -6.58 5.92 -1.82
N SER A 68 -6.87 5.10 -2.83
CA SER A 68 -7.70 3.91 -2.65
C SER A 68 -7.11 2.95 -1.62
N VAL A 69 -5.79 2.90 -1.50
CA VAL A 69 -5.08 2.09 -0.50
C VAL A 69 -5.50 2.50 0.92
N VAL A 70 -5.45 3.79 1.26
CA VAL A 70 -5.84 4.25 2.61
C VAL A 70 -7.31 3.95 2.90
N LYS A 71 -8.19 4.10 1.91
CA LYS A 71 -9.62 3.79 2.07
C LYS A 71 -9.86 2.31 2.30
N ASP A 72 -9.26 1.44 1.47
CA ASP A 72 -9.39 -0.01 1.57
C ASP A 72 -8.79 -0.53 2.89
N ALA A 73 -7.61 -0.02 3.28
CA ALA A 73 -6.98 -0.36 4.55
C ALA A 73 -7.83 0.07 5.75
N SER A 74 -8.42 1.27 5.69
CA SER A 74 -9.32 1.77 6.74
C SER A 74 -10.56 0.89 6.85
N SER A 75 -11.20 0.54 5.73
CA SER A 75 -12.37 -0.35 5.72
C SER A 75 -12.04 -1.71 6.32
N GLY A 76 -10.98 -2.37 5.84
CA GLY A 76 -10.58 -3.67 6.34
C GLY A 76 -10.17 -3.65 7.81
N PHE A 77 -9.61 -2.53 8.30
CA PHE A 77 -9.29 -2.37 9.72
C PHE A 77 -10.54 -2.18 10.57
N ILE A 78 -11.50 -1.36 10.13
CA ILE A 78 -12.81 -1.19 10.78
C ILE A 78 -13.52 -2.54 10.91
N ASP A 79 -13.52 -3.36 9.85
CA ASP A 79 -14.14 -4.68 9.85
C ASP A 79 -13.48 -5.61 10.89
N LYS A 80 -12.14 -5.62 10.96
CA LYS A 80 -11.39 -6.42 11.94
C LYS A 80 -11.66 -5.96 13.38
N LEU A 81 -11.67 -4.65 13.65
CA LEU A 81 -12.00 -4.10 14.98
C LEU A 81 -13.43 -4.45 15.38
N SER A 82 -14.38 -4.34 14.45
CA SER A 82 -15.77 -4.73 14.67
C SER A 82 -15.89 -6.22 15.02
N GLY A 83 -15.11 -7.08 14.35
CA GLY A 83 -14.99 -8.50 14.67
C GLY A 83 -14.40 -8.80 16.06
N MET A 84 -13.65 -7.87 16.65
CA MET A 84 -13.14 -7.95 18.02
C MET A 84 -14.16 -7.46 19.07
N GLY A 85 -15.35 -7.03 18.63
CA GLY A 85 -16.40 -6.49 19.50
C GLY A 85 -16.28 -5.00 19.78
N ILE A 86 -15.38 -4.28 19.10
CA ILE A 86 -15.29 -2.82 19.18
C ILE A 86 -16.44 -2.24 18.37
N ASN A 87 -17.15 -1.26 18.93
CA ASN A 87 -18.29 -0.67 18.23
C ASN A 87 -17.86 0.07 16.95
N LEU A 88 -18.76 0.17 15.98
CA LEU A 88 -18.45 0.68 14.64
C LEU A 88 -17.94 2.13 14.65
N ASP A 89 -18.48 2.99 15.52
CA ASP A 89 -18.09 4.40 15.56
C ASP A 89 -16.68 4.58 16.16
N SER A 90 -16.37 3.86 17.24
CA SER A 90 -15.02 3.81 17.79
C SER A 90 -14.04 3.17 16.79
N ALA A 91 -14.43 2.08 16.12
CA ALA A 91 -13.59 1.46 15.09
C ALA A 91 -13.25 2.43 13.95
N LYS A 92 -14.23 3.21 13.46
CA LYS A 92 -14.01 4.27 12.47
C LYS A 92 -13.06 5.35 12.97
N ALA A 93 -13.24 5.82 14.21
CA ALA A 93 -12.38 6.84 14.80
C ALA A 93 -10.93 6.35 14.95
N ILE A 94 -10.75 5.12 15.41
CA ILE A 94 -9.43 4.48 15.54
C ILE A 94 -8.76 4.35 14.17
N ALA A 95 -9.48 3.85 13.16
CA ALA A 95 -8.94 3.71 11.81
C ALA A 95 -8.54 5.05 11.20
N ALA A 96 -9.38 6.09 11.34
CA ALA A 96 -9.09 7.44 10.87
C ALA A 96 -7.86 8.06 11.55
N SER A 97 -7.58 7.70 12.80
CA SER A 97 -6.41 8.19 13.54
C SER A 97 -5.11 7.46 13.20
N ILE A 98 -5.19 6.17 12.84
CA ILE A 98 -3.99 5.32 12.70
C ILE A 98 -3.59 5.17 11.24
N ILE A 99 -4.52 4.77 10.36
CA ILE A 99 -4.19 4.33 9.01
C ILE A 99 -3.52 5.43 8.18
N PRO A 100 -4.03 6.69 8.16
CA PRO A 100 -3.39 7.76 7.41
C PRO A 100 -1.95 8.03 7.88
N GLY A 101 -1.74 8.14 9.20
CA GLY A 101 -0.42 8.46 9.76
C GLY A 101 0.60 7.33 9.59
N VAL A 102 0.16 6.07 9.66
CA VAL A 102 1.03 4.92 9.39
C VAL A 102 1.38 4.85 7.90
N MET A 103 0.41 5.11 7.01
CA MET A 103 0.67 5.13 5.57
C MET A 103 1.65 6.25 5.18
N ASP A 104 1.48 7.45 5.75
CA ASP A 104 2.39 8.57 5.53
C ASP A 104 3.83 8.25 5.97
N LYS A 105 3.99 7.64 7.16
CA LYS A 105 5.28 7.14 7.63
C LYS A 105 5.84 6.04 6.73
N LEU A 106 5.00 5.13 6.25
CA LEU A 106 5.40 4.04 5.36
C LEU A 106 5.95 4.59 4.04
N VAL A 107 5.25 5.55 3.42
CA VAL A 107 5.72 6.23 2.20
C VAL A 107 7.00 6.99 2.47
N SER A 108 7.04 7.78 3.54
CA SER A 108 8.23 8.55 3.92
C SER A 108 9.47 7.66 4.09
N LYS A 109 9.32 6.54 4.81
CA LYS A 109 10.41 5.57 4.99
C LYS A 109 10.78 4.82 3.71
N THR A 110 9.81 4.51 2.86
CA THR A 110 10.07 3.85 1.58
C THR A 110 10.88 4.72 0.62
N ASN A 111 10.76 6.05 0.73
CA ASN A 111 11.51 7.01 -0.08
C ASN A 111 12.79 7.53 0.58
N ASP A 112 13.08 7.16 1.83
CA ASP A 112 14.27 7.63 2.52
C ASP A 112 15.48 6.78 2.11
N PRO A 113 16.47 7.34 1.38
CA PRO A 113 17.66 6.60 0.96
C PRO A 113 18.52 6.11 2.13
N ASN A 114 18.31 6.62 3.34
CA ASN A 114 19.02 6.24 4.55
C ASN A 114 18.24 5.22 5.41
N ASP A 115 16.98 4.92 5.07
CA ASP A 115 16.14 3.97 5.80
C ASP A 115 15.89 2.71 4.97
N SER A 116 16.60 1.62 5.30
CA SER A 116 16.42 0.33 4.62
C SER A 116 15.29 -0.52 5.19
N SER A 117 14.50 -0.01 6.16
CA SER A 117 13.40 -0.77 6.78
C SER A 117 12.24 -1.02 5.82
N PHE A 118 12.06 -0.14 4.83
CA PHE A 118 11.10 -0.27 3.75
C PHE A 118 11.76 0.10 2.42
N ASN A 119 11.73 -0.83 1.47
CA ASN A 119 12.17 -0.60 0.10
C ASN A 119 11.03 -0.96 -0.84
N LEU A 120 10.74 -0.10 -1.83
CA LEU A 120 9.64 -0.32 -2.78
C LEU A 120 9.82 -1.64 -3.52
N GLN A 121 11.06 -1.98 -3.91
CA GLN A 121 11.38 -3.23 -4.58
C GLN A 121 11.08 -4.45 -3.71
N ASP A 122 11.58 -4.46 -2.46
CA ASP A 122 11.33 -5.54 -1.51
C ASP A 122 9.85 -5.68 -1.17
N MET A 123 9.14 -4.54 -1.06
CA MET A 123 7.71 -4.52 -0.80
C MET A 123 6.97 -5.15 -1.97
N LEU A 124 7.23 -4.73 -3.21
CA LEU A 124 6.61 -5.33 -4.39
C LEU A 124 6.91 -6.83 -4.47
N SER A 125 8.16 -7.25 -4.28
CA SER A 125 8.52 -8.67 -4.29
C SER A 125 7.81 -9.48 -3.21
N LYS A 126 7.64 -8.92 -2.00
CA LYS A 126 6.93 -9.59 -0.88
C LYS A 126 5.43 -9.66 -1.11
N ILE A 127 4.84 -8.66 -1.75
CA ILE A 127 3.40 -8.58 -2.01
C ILE A 127 3.02 -9.42 -3.25
N SER A 128 3.85 -9.43 -4.29
CA SER A 128 3.65 -10.25 -5.50
C SER A 128 3.78 -11.74 -5.25
N GLY A 129 4.43 -12.11 -4.13
CA GLY A 129 4.66 -13.50 -3.72
C GLY A 129 5.68 -14.24 -4.59
N PRO A 130 6.11 -15.45 -4.15
CA PRO A 130 7.04 -16.30 -4.89
C PRO A 130 6.45 -16.89 -6.19
N ASP A 131 5.11 -16.91 -6.33
CA ASP A 131 4.40 -17.48 -7.49
C ASP A 131 4.39 -16.58 -8.74
N GLY A 132 5.08 -15.43 -8.74
CA GLY A 132 5.45 -14.72 -9.96
C GLY A 132 4.31 -14.28 -10.88
N LYS A 133 3.05 -14.30 -10.41
CA LYS A 133 1.89 -13.86 -11.20
C LYS A 133 1.94 -12.37 -11.51
N PHE A 134 2.70 -11.61 -10.74
CA PHE A 134 3.20 -10.32 -11.15
C PHE A 134 4.54 -10.53 -11.86
N GLN A 135 4.50 -10.67 -13.18
CA GLN A 135 5.69 -10.99 -13.95
C GLN A 135 6.62 -9.78 -13.93
N LEU A 136 7.93 -10.02 -13.82
CA LEU A 136 8.94 -8.99 -14.08
C LEU A 136 8.68 -8.29 -15.43
N SER A 137 8.01 -8.93 -16.38
CA SER A 137 7.53 -8.35 -17.63
C SER A 137 6.52 -7.21 -17.44
N ASP A 138 5.56 -7.34 -16.52
CA ASP A 138 4.59 -6.27 -16.21
C ASP A 138 5.28 -5.11 -15.49
N LEU A 139 6.24 -5.44 -14.62
CA LEU A 139 7.09 -4.45 -13.95
C LEU A 139 8.02 -3.73 -14.94
N THR A 140 8.58 -4.47 -15.91
CA THR A 140 9.44 -3.93 -16.96
C THR A 140 8.63 -3.06 -17.91
N ASN A 141 7.39 -3.43 -18.23
CA ASN A 141 6.48 -2.61 -19.04
C ASN A 141 6.01 -1.36 -18.30
N LEU A 142 5.82 -1.42 -16.98
CA LEU A 142 5.52 -0.26 -16.15
C LEU A 142 6.73 0.67 -16.01
N PHE A 143 7.92 0.10 -15.83
CA PHE A 143 9.15 0.88 -15.70
C PHE A 143 9.58 1.47 -17.04
N SER A 144 9.46 0.73 -18.14
CA SER A 144 9.71 1.23 -19.50
C SER A 144 8.67 2.25 -19.93
N SER A 145 7.41 2.15 -19.49
CA SER A 145 6.40 3.19 -19.71
C SER A 145 6.58 4.42 -18.81
N SER A 146 7.27 4.27 -17.66
CA SER A 146 7.60 5.38 -16.76
C SER A 146 8.92 6.08 -17.10
N SER A 147 9.74 5.49 -17.97
CA SER A 147 10.95 6.10 -18.52
C SER A 147 10.71 6.69 -19.92
N GLU A 148 9.70 7.55 -20.07
CA GLU A 148 9.60 8.45 -21.21
C GLU A 148 8.95 9.79 -20.84
N PRO A 149 9.73 10.84 -20.52
CA PRO A 149 9.40 12.20 -20.93
C PRO A 149 9.86 12.36 -22.38
N GLY A 150 9.00 11.93 -23.31
CA GLY A 150 9.06 12.26 -24.73
C GLY A 150 10.26 11.71 -25.51
N LYS A 151 10.07 10.60 -26.21
CA LYS A 151 10.58 10.43 -27.58
C LYS A 151 9.66 9.53 -28.38
N GLU A 152 8.83 10.17 -29.21
CA GLU A 152 8.30 9.54 -30.41
C GLU A 152 9.41 8.80 -31.16
N GLY A 153 9.16 7.53 -31.47
CA GLY A 153 10.00 6.70 -32.34
C GLY A 153 10.56 5.48 -31.60
N GLU A 154 10.38 4.24 -32.03
CA GLU A 154 10.06 3.77 -33.37
C GLU A 154 9.86 2.24 -33.28
N SER A 155 8.69 1.76 -32.86
CA SER A 155 8.35 0.32 -33.03
C SER A 155 6.85 0.04 -32.98
N GLY A 156 6.04 0.89 -33.60
CA GLY A 156 4.58 0.65 -33.69
C GLY A 156 3.88 1.11 -34.97
N ILE A 157 4.60 1.73 -35.91
CA ILE A 157 4.00 2.41 -37.07
C ILE A 157 4.73 2.16 -38.40
N VAL A 158 6.05 1.93 -38.39
CA VAL A 158 6.79 1.51 -39.59
C VAL A 158 6.31 0.17 -40.14
N ASP A 159 5.81 -0.70 -39.26
CA ASP A 159 5.27 -2.02 -39.62
C ASP A 159 3.86 -1.93 -40.23
N LYS A 160 3.07 -0.93 -39.79
CA LYS A 160 1.73 -0.67 -40.33
C LYS A 160 1.76 0.02 -41.70
N LEU A 161 2.81 0.79 -42.00
CA LEU A 161 3.03 1.38 -43.34
C LEU A 161 3.59 0.38 -44.36
N LYS A 162 4.40 -0.59 -43.93
CA LYS A 162 4.87 -1.69 -44.80
C LYS A 162 3.75 -2.60 -45.28
N GLY A 163 2.70 -2.79 -44.47
CA GLY A 163 1.50 -3.55 -44.83
C GLY A 163 0.53 -2.83 -45.76
N LEU A 164 0.78 -1.57 -46.13
CA LEU A 164 -0.10 -0.80 -47.05
C LEU A 164 0.46 -0.70 -48.48
N PHE A 165 1.73 -1.04 -48.68
CA PHE A 165 2.40 -1.05 -49.98
C PHE A 165 2.95 -2.44 -50.36
N SER A 166 2.55 -3.48 -49.64
CA SER A 166 2.79 -4.89 -49.99
C SER A 166 1.48 -5.60 -50.28
#